data_AF-A0A535KTR9-F1
#
_entry.id   AF-A0A535KTR9-F1
#
_cell.length_a   1.000
_cell.length_b   1.000
_cell.length_c   1.000
_cell.angle_alpha   90.00
_cell.angle_beta   90.00
_cell.angle_gamma   90.00
#
_symmetry.space_group_name_H-M   'P 1'
#
loop_
_entity.id
_entity.type
_entity.pdbx_description
1 polymer ?
#
loop_
_entity_poly.entity_id
_entity_poly.type
_entity_poly.pdbx_seq_one_letter_code
_entity_poly.pdbx_strand_id
1 'polypeptide(L)'
;MVWRVHRDRAFLLAGVRSLMMQALHPLPMAGVAQHSTWQEDPFGRLAATGGYILAVTYGDTRTAHAAAARVRAIHTHVKGTDPITGLAYQASDPGLLLWIHAALVDSIVKVVQRYGRALDDS
;
A
#
# COMPACT_ATOMS: atom_id res chain seq x y z
N MET A 1 8.99 -27.29 -4.32
CA MET A 1 8.19 -26.86 -3.15
C MET A 1 8.07 -25.35 -3.02
N VAL A 2 9.13 -24.56 -3.28
CA VAL A 2 9.12 -23.08 -3.37
C VAL A 2 7.98 -22.49 -4.23
N TRP A 3 7.63 -23.11 -5.36
CA TRP A 3 6.58 -22.62 -6.26
C TRP A 3 5.14 -22.70 -5.70
N ARG A 4 4.87 -23.58 -4.73
CA ARG A 4 3.53 -23.69 -4.11
C ARG A 4 3.26 -22.58 -3.10
N VAL A 5 4.30 -22.01 -2.49
CA VAL A 5 4.23 -20.88 -1.55
C VAL A 5 4.20 -19.55 -2.33
N HIS A 6 4.89 -19.45 -3.46
CA HIS A 6 4.77 -18.33 -4.41
C HIS A 6 3.38 -18.22 -5.07
N ARG A 7 2.52 -19.23 -4.90
CA ARG A 7 1.20 -19.32 -5.52
C ARG A 7 0.06 -18.95 -4.58
N ASP A 8 0.33 -18.26 -3.48
CA ASP A 8 -0.75 -17.55 -2.79
C ASP A 8 -1.13 -16.29 -3.59
N ARG A 9 -1.82 -16.55 -4.71
CA ARG A 9 -2.37 -15.55 -5.63
C ARG A 9 -3.36 -14.62 -4.93
N ALA A 10 -3.86 -15.01 -3.76
CA ALA A 10 -4.73 -14.18 -2.95
C ALA A 10 -3.99 -12.93 -2.43
N PHE A 11 -2.68 -13.01 -2.15
CA PHE A 11 -1.96 -11.82 -1.68
C PHE A 11 -1.84 -10.73 -2.76
N LEU A 12 -1.58 -11.12 -4.01
CA LEU A 12 -1.61 -10.17 -5.15
C LEU A 12 -3.00 -9.55 -5.32
N LEU A 13 -4.06 -10.33 -5.13
CA LEU A 13 -5.43 -9.84 -5.17
C LEU A 13 -5.72 -8.86 -4.02
N ALA A 14 -5.21 -9.12 -2.81
CA ALA A 14 -5.28 -8.18 -1.69
C ALA A 14 -4.54 -6.87 -1.97
N GLY A 15 -3.36 -6.95 -2.59
CA GLY A 15 -2.59 -5.78 -3.02
C GLY A 15 -3.35 -4.92 -4.03
N VAL A 16 -3.91 -5.54 -5.08
CA VAL A 16 -4.71 -4.84 -6.10
C VAL A 16 -5.94 -4.20 -5.47
N ARG A 17 -6.71 -4.94 -4.67
CA ARG A 17 -7.89 -4.41 -3.97
C ARG A 17 -7.51 -3.23 -3.07
N SER A 18 -6.41 -3.35 -2.33
CA SER A 18 -5.91 -2.30 -1.44
C SER A 18 -5.66 -1.01 -2.21
N LEU A 19 -4.97 -1.08 -3.35
CA LEU A 19 -4.73 0.09 -4.19
C LEU A 19 -6.02 0.74 -4.69
N MET A 20 -7.00 -0.05 -5.11
CA MET A 20 -8.31 0.46 -5.52
C MET A 20 -9.03 1.15 -4.36
N MET A 21 -9.00 0.57 -3.16
CA MET A 21 -9.63 1.16 -1.97
C MET A 21 -8.94 2.46 -1.53
N GLN A 22 -7.59 2.49 -1.59
CA GLN A 22 -6.82 3.68 -1.28
C GLN A 22 -7.15 4.82 -2.25
N ALA A 23 -7.34 4.51 -3.54
CA ALA A 23 -7.66 5.48 -4.59
C ALA A 23 -9.03 6.16 -4.44
N LEU A 24 -9.90 5.69 -3.55
CA LEU A 24 -11.19 6.32 -3.27
C LEU A 24 -11.08 7.61 -2.45
N HIS A 25 -9.93 7.88 -1.82
CA HIS A 25 -9.73 9.12 -1.08
C HIS A 25 -9.07 10.19 -1.98
N PRO A 26 -9.68 11.39 -2.12
CA PRO A 26 -9.18 12.41 -3.05
C PRO A 26 -7.79 12.94 -2.67
N LEU A 27 -7.54 13.19 -1.38
CA LEU A 27 -6.28 13.80 -0.93
C LEU A 27 -5.01 12.96 -1.19
N PRO A 28 -4.96 11.64 -0.88
CA PRO A 28 -3.86 10.80 -1.31
C PRO A 28 -3.69 10.78 -2.83
N MET A 29 -4.79 10.80 -3.60
CA MET A 29 -4.72 10.78 -5.06
C MET A 29 -4.17 12.09 -5.64
N ALA A 30 -4.49 13.23 -5.04
CA ALA A 30 -3.84 14.51 -5.36
C ALA A 30 -2.32 14.42 -5.10
N GLY A 31 -1.92 13.84 -3.97
CA GLY A 31 -0.52 13.54 -3.66
C GLY A 31 0.16 12.68 -4.73
N VAL A 32 -0.48 11.59 -5.15
CA VAL A 32 0.03 10.71 -6.22
C VAL A 32 0.15 11.45 -7.54
N ALA A 33 -0.87 12.21 -7.94
CA ALA A 33 -0.88 12.92 -9.22
C ALA A 33 0.21 14.01 -9.27
N GLN A 34 0.45 14.72 -8.17
CA GLN A 34 1.39 15.84 -8.13
C GLN A 34 2.84 15.43 -7.85
N HIS A 35 3.07 14.28 -7.18
CA HIS A 35 4.40 13.92 -6.65
C HIS A 35 4.90 12.55 -7.16
N SER A 36 4.31 11.99 -8.22
CA SER A 36 4.71 10.68 -8.72
C SER A 36 4.69 10.54 -10.23
N THR A 37 5.66 9.79 -10.73
CA THR A 37 5.77 9.34 -12.12
C THR A 37 4.87 8.14 -12.44
N TRP A 38 3.67 8.07 -11.85
CA TRP A 38 2.83 6.88 -11.96
C TRP A 38 2.30 6.64 -13.39
N GLN A 39 2.17 7.73 -14.16
CA GLN A 39 1.71 7.69 -15.54
C GLN A 39 2.82 7.19 -16.48
N GLU A 40 4.08 7.54 -16.20
CA GLU A 40 5.21 7.06 -17.00
C GLU A 40 5.68 5.66 -16.59
N ASP A 41 5.59 5.30 -15.30
CA ASP A 41 6.02 4.00 -14.77
C ASP A 41 5.03 3.40 -13.75
N PRO A 42 3.86 2.93 -14.21
CA PRO A 42 2.84 2.33 -13.34
C PRO A 42 3.32 1.01 -12.72
N PHE A 43 4.12 0.22 -13.44
CA PHE A 43 4.62 -1.08 -12.98
C PHE A 43 5.74 -0.93 -11.95
N GLY A 44 6.67 0.01 -12.13
CA GLY A 44 7.70 0.31 -11.14
C GLY A 44 7.12 0.91 -9.86
N ARG A 45 6.06 1.73 -9.97
CA ARG A 45 5.32 2.21 -8.80
C ARG A 45 4.64 1.06 -8.05
N LEU A 46 3.97 0.16 -8.78
CA LEU A 46 3.34 -1.01 -8.20
C LEU A 46 4.36 -1.91 -7.50
N ALA A 47 5.53 -2.13 -8.12
CA ALA A 47 6.62 -2.89 -7.55
C ALA A 47 7.19 -2.23 -6.28
N ALA A 48 7.34 -0.91 -6.26
CA ALA A 48 7.81 -0.16 -5.08
C ALA A 48 6.83 -0.27 -3.90
N THR A 49 5.52 -0.10 -4.15
CA THR A 49 4.49 -0.28 -3.11
C THR A 49 4.41 -1.73 -2.65
N GLY A 50 4.44 -2.70 -3.58
CA GLY A 50 4.46 -4.13 -3.25
C GLY A 50 5.68 -4.52 -2.42
N GLY A 51 6.87 -4.03 -2.78
CA GLY A 51 8.12 -4.25 -2.05
C GLY A 51 8.08 -3.67 -0.63
N TYR A 52 7.51 -2.46 -0.47
CA TYR A 52 7.29 -1.89 0.87
C TYR A 52 6.36 -2.75 1.72
N ILE A 53 5.20 -3.13 1.18
CA ILE A 53 4.20 -3.97 1.89
C ILE A 53 4.83 -5.31 2.29
N LEU A 54 5.52 -5.99 1.38
CA LEU A 54 6.21 -7.24 1.68
C LEU A 54 7.28 -7.06 2.76
N ALA A 55 8.08 -6.00 2.70
CA ALA A 55 9.12 -5.72 3.69
C ALA A 55 8.55 -5.47 5.10
N VAL A 56 7.44 -4.74 5.23
CA VAL A 56 6.83 -4.47 6.55
C VAL A 56 5.96 -5.62 7.07
N THR A 57 5.51 -6.52 6.19
CA THR A 57 4.66 -7.66 6.56
C THR A 57 5.46 -8.92 6.86
N TYR A 58 6.51 -9.18 6.08
CA TYR A 58 7.26 -10.44 6.10
C TYR A 58 8.77 -10.28 6.33
N GLY A 59 9.29 -9.04 6.30
CA GLY A 59 10.70 -8.78 6.61
C GLY A 59 10.98 -8.88 8.11
N ASP A 60 12.25 -9.08 8.47
CA ASP A 60 12.69 -8.94 9.86
C ASP A 60 12.50 -7.49 10.35
N THR A 61 12.50 -7.28 11.67
CA THR A 61 12.25 -5.98 12.29
C THR A 61 13.15 -4.87 11.75
N ARG A 62 14.43 -5.16 11.47
CA ARG A 62 15.38 -4.18 10.92
C ARG A 62 15.01 -3.81 9.48
N THR A 63 14.67 -4.79 8.65
CA THR A 63 14.21 -4.58 7.27
C THR A 63 12.91 -3.77 7.22
N ALA A 64 11.93 -4.11 8.07
CA ALA A 64 10.67 -3.37 8.19
C ALA A 64 10.91 -1.91 8.64
N HIS A 65 11.76 -1.69 9.64
CA HIS A 65 12.10 -0.35 10.13
C HIS A 65 12.82 0.50 9.08
N ALA A 66 13.77 -0.08 8.35
CA ALA A 66 14.50 0.62 7.28
C ALA A 66 13.55 1.03 6.14
N ALA A 67 12.68 0.12 5.71
CA ALA A 67 11.66 0.41 4.71
C ALA A 67 10.71 1.54 5.16
N ALA A 68 10.25 1.47 6.41
CA ALA A 68 9.39 2.51 7.00
C ALA A 68 10.10 3.86 7.13
N ALA A 69 11.38 3.89 7.52
CA ALA A 69 12.16 5.12 7.61
C ALA A 69 12.33 5.78 6.24
N ARG A 70 12.63 4.99 5.20
CA ARG A 70 12.73 5.48 3.82
C ARG A 70 11.42 6.09 3.34
N VAL A 71 10.29 5.40 3.53
CA VAL A 71 8.98 5.91 3.11
C VAL A 71 8.62 7.19 3.87
N ARG A 72 8.88 7.24 5.19
CA ARG A 72 8.66 8.46 5.98
C ARG A 72 9.47 9.65 5.46
N ALA A 73 10.73 9.44 5.11
CA ALA A 73 11.59 10.49 4.55
C ALA A 73 11.12 10.97 3.16
N ILE A 74 10.44 10.13 2.38
CA ILE A 74 9.78 10.57 1.14
C ILE A 74 8.53 11.40 1.48
N HIS A 75 7.70 10.91 2.41
CA HIS A 75 6.43 11.54 2.78
C HIS A 75 6.58 12.93 3.39
N THR A 76 7.74 13.31 3.96
CA THR A 76 8.00 14.68 4.45
C THR A 76 7.94 15.72 3.34
N HIS A 77 8.16 15.32 2.09
CA HIS A 77 8.14 16.19 0.92
C HIS A 77 6.82 16.13 0.14
N VAL A 78 5.92 15.19 0.45
CA VAL A 78 4.65 15.01 -0.26
C VAL A 78 3.56 15.77 0.47
N LYS A 79 3.38 17.04 0.08
CA LYS A 79 2.37 17.94 0.63
C LYS A 79 1.95 18.95 -0.43
N GLY A 80 0.72 19.43 -0.34
CA GLY A 80 0.18 20.38 -1.31
C GLY A 80 -1.28 20.69 -1.07
N THR A 81 -1.93 21.21 -2.10
CA THR A 81 -3.36 21.47 -2.12
C THR A 81 -3.96 20.68 -3.27
N ASP A 82 -5.04 19.97 -3.02
CA ASP A 82 -5.80 19.29 -4.06
C ASP A 82 -6.53 20.33 -4.94
N PRO A 83 -6.26 20.39 -6.25
CA PRO A 83 -6.91 21.37 -7.13
C PRO A 83 -8.40 21.11 -7.33
N ILE A 84 -8.90 19.90 -7.05
CA ILE A 84 -10.32 19.55 -7.22
C ILE A 84 -11.12 19.96 -5.98
N THR A 85 -10.67 19.59 -4.79
CA THR A 85 -11.40 19.88 -3.54
C THR A 85 -10.98 21.17 -2.84
N GLY A 86 -9.82 21.74 -3.19
CA GLY A 86 -9.23 22.92 -2.54
C GLY A 86 -8.62 22.65 -1.16
N LEU A 87 -8.64 21.40 -0.70
CA LEU A 87 -8.14 21.02 0.62
C LEU A 87 -6.63 20.79 0.60
N ALA A 88 -5.97 21.21 1.68
CA ALA A 88 -4.57 20.90 1.91
C ALA A 88 -4.39 19.42 2.26
N TYR A 89 -3.27 18.83 1.81
CA TYR A 89 -2.90 17.46 2.15
C TYR A 89 -1.43 17.38 2.54
N GLN A 90 -1.12 16.42 3.41
CA GLN A 90 0.25 16.04 3.76
C GLN A 90 0.28 14.52 3.87
N ALA A 91 1.21 13.84 3.20
CA ALA A 91 1.29 12.38 3.25
C ALA A 91 1.62 11.82 4.64
N SER A 92 2.10 12.67 5.55
CA SER A 92 2.30 12.36 6.97
C SER A 92 1.06 12.61 7.84
N ASP A 93 -0.06 13.08 7.27
CA ASP A 93 -1.30 13.30 8.00
C ASP A 93 -1.79 11.98 8.64
N PRO A 94 -2.03 11.93 9.97
CA PRO A 94 -2.44 10.71 10.65
C PRO A 94 -3.76 10.12 10.12
N GLY A 95 -4.70 10.95 9.71
CA GLY A 95 -5.97 10.51 9.13
C GLY A 95 -5.78 9.83 7.78
N LEU A 96 -4.94 10.41 6.91
CA LEU A 96 -4.58 9.80 5.64
C LEU A 96 -3.79 8.50 5.82
N LEU A 97 -2.84 8.46 6.74
CA LEU A 97 -2.09 7.23 7.06
C LEU A 97 -3.03 6.13 7.58
N LEU A 98 -3.98 6.47 8.45
CA LEU A 98 -4.99 5.54 8.94
C LEU A 98 -5.87 5.00 7.81
N TRP A 99 -6.31 5.87 6.89
CA TRP A 99 -7.08 5.44 5.72
C TRP A 99 -6.32 4.41 4.87
N ILE A 100 -5.06 4.71 4.54
CA ILE A 100 -4.22 3.82 3.73
C ILE A 100 -3.99 2.48 4.46
N HIS A 101 -3.72 2.52 5.75
CA HIS A 101 -3.54 1.32 6.57
C HIS A 101 -4.82 0.49 6.65
N ALA A 102 -5.96 1.11 6.93
CA ALA A 102 -7.25 0.43 7.01
C ALA A 102 -7.63 -0.22 5.67
N ALA A 103 -7.42 0.48 4.55
CA ALA A 103 -7.65 -0.07 3.22
C ALA A 103 -6.79 -1.30 2.92
N LEU A 104 -5.52 -1.30 3.37
CA LEU A 104 -4.63 -2.44 3.25
C LEU A 104 -5.08 -3.62 4.11
N VAL A 105 -5.32 -3.40 5.40
CA VAL A 105 -5.72 -4.46 6.34
C VAL A 105 -7.07 -5.06 5.94
N ASP A 106 -8.08 -4.24 5.61
CA ASP A 106 -9.39 -4.71 5.12
C ASP A 106 -9.23 -5.59 3.88
N SER A 107 -8.36 -5.19 2.95
CA SER A 107 -8.13 -5.94 1.71
C SER A 107 -7.46 -7.28 1.97
N ILE A 108 -6.46 -7.33 2.85
CA ILE A 108 -5.81 -8.58 3.25
C ILE A 108 -6.81 -9.51 3.91
N VAL A 109 -7.53 -9.03 4.95
CA VAL A 109 -8.50 -9.84 5.71
C VAL A 109 -9.57 -10.40 4.78
N LYS A 110 -10.20 -9.55 3.96
CA LYS A 110 -11.27 -10.00 3.06
C LYS A 110 -10.79 -11.03 2.04
N VAL A 111 -9.61 -10.82 1.46
CA VAL A 111 -9.11 -11.71 0.42
C VAL A 111 -8.63 -13.03 1.02
N VAL A 112 -7.98 -13.03 2.18
CA VAL A 112 -7.63 -14.25 2.92
C VAL A 112 -8.89 -15.01 3.34
N GLN A 113 -9.91 -14.34 3.90
CA GLN A 113 -11.16 -15.00 4.27
C GLN A 113 -11.90 -15.61 3.08
N ARG A 114 -11.85 -14.95 1.91
CA ARG A 114 -12.63 -15.36 0.73
C ARG A 114 -11.90 -16.37 -0.16
N TYR A 115 -10.58 -16.29 -0.21
CA TYR A 115 -9.74 -17.02 -1.18
C TYR A 115 -8.50 -17.68 -0.56
N GLY A 116 -8.22 -17.40 0.72
CA GLY A 116 -7.20 -18.14 1.46
C GLY A 116 -7.61 -19.60 1.58
N ARG A 117 -6.61 -20.49 1.55
CA ARG A 117 -6.82 -21.89 1.94
C ARG A 117 -7.32 -21.92 3.38
N ALA A 118 -8.28 -22.80 3.69
CA ALA A 118 -8.52 -23.17 5.07
C ALA A 118 -7.19 -23.59 5.70
N LEU A 119 -6.89 -23.08 6.89
CA LEU A 119 -5.82 -23.64 7.70
C LEU A 119 -6.33 -25.02 8.11
N ASP A 120 -5.86 -26.06 7.43
CA ASP A 120 -6.12 -27.42 7.87
C ASP A 120 -5.44 -27.57 9.24
N ASP A 121 -6.24 -27.80 10.29
CA ASP A 121 -5.76 -28.33 11.56
C ASP A 121 -5.27 -29.76 11.27
N SER A 122 -3.97 -29.99 11.25
CA SER A 122 -3.35 -31.32 11.15
C SER A 122 -2.04 -31.35 11.91
#